data_AF-A0A965RHJ3-F1
#
_entry.id   AF-A0A965RHJ3-F1
#
_cell.length_a   1.000
_cell.length_b   1.000
_cell.length_c   1.000
_cell.angle_alpha   90.00
_cell.angle_beta   90.00
_cell.angle_gamma   90.00
#
_symmetry.space_group_name_H-M   'P 1'
#
loop_
_entity.id
_entity.type
_entity.pdbx_description
1 polymer ?
#
loop_
_entity_poly.entity_id
_entity_poly.type
_entity_poly.pdbx_seq_one_letter_code
_entity_poly.pdbx_strand_id
1 'polypeptide(L)'
;MKFLILESQLKPEKFQKLIDLSVFEIRNYCNNIYDFNSQTEVDFCNNLWKLKKVDVVRVFLEIENGKNIFDIGLLIQVEDTDFFDTGEFLFQLNINLSEYIGKENFKIKLLNVIYK
;
A
#
# COMPACT_ATOMS: atom_id res chain seq x y z
N MET A 1 -0.41 15.81 -6.15
CA MET A 1 0.84 16.21 -6.84
C MET A 1 1.50 14.92 -7.32
N LYS A 2 1.75 14.74 -8.63
CA LYS A 2 2.33 13.50 -9.15
C LYS A 2 3.86 13.55 -9.11
N PHE A 3 4.49 12.55 -8.51
CA PHE A 3 5.95 12.44 -8.42
C PHE A 3 6.51 11.76 -9.68
N LEU A 4 7.49 12.39 -10.32
CA LEU A 4 8.23 11.80 -11.44
C LEU A 4 9.47 11.10 -10.85
N ILE A 5 9.49 9.77 -10.87
CA ILE A 5 10.59 8.96 -10.30
C ILE A 5 11.53 8.56 -11.44
N LEU A 6 12.79 8.97 -11.37
CA LEU A 6 13.83 8.54 -12.30
C LEU A 6 14.45 7.21 -11.83
N GLU A 7 15.01 6.40 -12.73
CA GLU A 7 15.68 5.12 -12.39
C GLU A 7 16.75 5.26 -11.28
N SER A 8 17.51 6.35 -11.28
CA SER A 8 18.50 6.67 -10.25
C SER A 8 17.90 6.90 -8.85
N GLN A 9 16.58 6.92 -8.75
CA GLN A 9 15.79 7.16 -7.55
C GLN A 9 15.03 5.91 -7.07
N LEU A 10 15.29 4.73 -7.65
CA LEU A 10 14.76 3.42 -7.25
C LEU A 10 15.34 2.97 -5.90
N LYS A 11 15.06 3.73 -4.86
CA LYS A 11 15.51 3.48 -3.50
C LYS A 11 14.31 3.10 -2.65
N PRO A 12 14.32 1.95 -1.96
CA PRO A 12 13.22 1.53 -1.10
C PRO A 12 12.73 2.63 -0.16
N GLU A 13 13.64 3.47 0.37
CA GLU A 13 13.30 4.55 1.31
C GLU A 13 12.42 5.65 0.69
N LYS A 14 12.51 5.89 -0.62
CA LYS A 14 11.65 6.87 -1.29
C LYS A 14 10.23 6.33 -1.46
N PHE A 15 10.12 5.06 -1.81
CA PHE A 15 8.83 4.39 -1.94
C PHE A 15 8.21 4.11 -0.58
N GLN A 16 9.02 3.88 0.46
CA GLN A 16 8.54 3.77 1.85
C GLN A 16 7.74 5.00 2.25
N LYS A 17 8.24 6.21 1.96
CA LYS A 17 7.50 7.45 2.25
C LYS A 17 6.16 7.53 1.55
N LEU A 18 6.08 7.07 0.30
CA LEU A 18 4.82 7.06 -0.46
C LEU A 18 3.83 6.04 0.12
N ILE A 19 4.33 4.85 0.48
CA ILE A 19 3.53 3.84 1.18
C ILE A 19 3.03 4.36 2.52
N ASP A 20 3.89 5.00 3.32
CA ASP A 20 3.52 5.57 4.62
C ASP A 20 2.44 6.64 4.48
N LEU A 21 2.54 7.51 3.46
CA LEU A 21 1.52 8.51 3.14
C LEU A 21 0.20 7.86 2.73
N SER A 22 0.23 6.88 1.84
CA SER A 22 -0.97 6.15 1.42
C SER A 22 -1.63 5.41 2.59
N VAL A 23 -0.84 4.76 3.46
CA VAL A 23 -1.35 4.09 4.66
C VAL A 23 -1.97 5.10 5.64
N PHE A 24 -1.33 6.27 5.79
CA PHE A 24 -1.87 7.36 6.60
C PHE A 24 -3.23 7.82 6.08
N GLU A 25 -3.40 8.01 4.77
CA GLU A 25 -4.66 8.42 4.15
C GLU A 25 -5.77 7.37 4.34
N ILE A 26 -5.44 6.08 4.16
CA ILE A 26 -6.37 4.98 4.41
C ILE A 26 -6.83 4.97 5.88
N ARG A 27 -5.90 5.15 6.83
CA ARG A 27 -6.24 5.26 8.26
C ARG A 27 -7.07 6.51 8.55
N ASN A 28 -6.75 7.63 7.90
CA ASN A 28 -7.49 8.88 8.08
C ASN A 28 -8.92 8.77 7.55
N TYR A 29 -9.15 8.03 6.47
CA TYR A 29 -10.50 7.66 6.01
C TYR A 29 -11.26 6.91 7.11
N CYS A 30 -10.67 5.87 7.69
CA CYS A 30 -11.31 5.12 8.80
C CYS A 30 -11.58 5.95 10.07
N ASN A 31 -10.76 6.96 10.35
CA ASN A 31 -10.92 7.82 11.53
C ASN A 31 -11.96 8.93 11.35
N ASN A 32 -12.21 9.38 10.13
CA ASN A 32 -13.11 10.52 9.85
C ASN A 32 -14.51 10.10 9.41
N ILE A 33 -14.77 8.81 9.27
CA ILE A 33 -16.11 8.29 9.03
C ILE A 33 -16.86 8.24 10.35
N TYR A 34 -17.77 9.20 10.52
CA TYR A 34 -18.71 9.23 11.65
C TYR A 34 -19.89 8.28 11.47
N ASP A 35 -20.13 7.83 10.23
CA ASP A 35 -21.21 6.91 9.88
C ASP A 35 -20.76 6.08 8.66
N PHE A 36 -20.42 4.81 8.90
CA PHE A 36 -20.01 3.92 7.81
C PHE A 36 -21.22 3.66 6.91
N ASN A 37 -21.03 3.83 5.60
CA ASN A 37 -22.12 3.68 4.64
C ASN A 37 -22.46 2.20 4.37
N SER A 38 -21.63 1.28 4.85
CA SER A 38 -21.86 -0.17 4.73
C SER A 38 -21.11 -0.97 5.79
N GLN A 39 -21.58 -2.19 6.06
CA GLN A 39 -20.89 -3.16 6.91
C GLN A 39 -19.48 -3.49 6.38
N THR A 40 -19.31 -3.52 5.06
CA THR A 40 -18.01 -3.76 4.42
C THR A 40 -16.98 -2.71 4.80
N GLU A 41 -17.35 -1.42 4.86
CA GLU A 41 -16.43 -0.36 5.28
C GLU A 41 -16.06 -0.48 6.77
N VAL A 42 -17.02 -0.88 7.63
CA VAL A 42 -16.78 -1.16 9.06
C VAL A 42 -15.76 -2.29 9.21
N ASP A 43 -15.98 -3.39 8.50
CA ASP A 43 -15.14 -4.59 8.56
C ASP A 43 -13.72 -4.28 8.07
N PHE A 44 -13.59 -3.55 6.98
CA PHE A 44 -12.30 -3.07 6.47
C PHE A 44 -11.55 -2.24 7.51
N CYS A 45 -12.20 -1.24 8.11
CA CYS A 45 -11.55 -0.36 9.07
C CYS A 45 -11.17 -1.10 10.36
N ASN A 46 -12.03 -2.02 10.84
CA ASN A 46 -11.68 -2.93 11.94
C ASN A 46 -10.47 -3.80 11.61
N ASN A 47 -10.38 -4.31 10.38
CA ASN A 47 -9.24 -5.09 9.92
C ASN A 47 -7.96 -4.24 9.86
N LEU A 48 -8.07 -2.99 9.38
CA LEU A 48 -6.95 -2.05 9.26
C LEU A 48 -6.30 -1.72 10.60
N TRP A 49 -7.05 -1.71 11.71
CA TRP A 49 -6.46 -1.49 13.04
C TRP A 49 -5.45 -2.56 13.45
N LYS A 50 -5.53 -3.76 12.86
CA LYS A 50 -4.53 -4.82 13.05
C LYS A 50 -3.23 -4.53 12.31
N LEU A 51 -3.24 -3.66 11.30
CA LEU A 51 -2.03 -3.31 10.55
C LEU A 51 -1.05 -2.58 11.47
N LYS A 52 0.11 -3.19 11.74
CA LYS A 52 1.18 -2.57 12.52
C LYS A 52 2.10 -1.73 11.64
N LYS A 53 2.56 -2.32 10.52
CA LYS A 53 3.58 -1.72 9.66
C LYS A 53 3.52 -2.28 8.24
N VAL A 54 3.89 -1.48 7.27
CA VAL A 54 4.22 -1.92 5.90
C VAL A 54 5.67 -1.53 5.63
N ASP A 55 6.49 -2.49 5.24
CA ASP A 55 7.89 -2.29 4.88
C ASP A 55 8.07 -2.47 3.37
N VAL A 56 8.62 -1.45 2.70
CA VAL A 56 9.13 -1.57 1.33
C VAL A 56 10.49 -2.23 1.40
N VAL A 57 10.57 -3.49 0.97
CA VAL A 57 11.80 -4.28 1.04
C VAL A 57 12.64 -4.10 -0.21
N ARG A 58 12.00 -3.98 -1.36
CA ARG A 58 12.69 -3.90 -2.65
C ARG A 58 11.88 -3.07 -3.63
N VAL A 59 12.60 -2.38 -4.50
CA VAL A 59 12.01 -1.71 -5.65
C VAL A 59 12.89 -1.97 -6.85
N PHE A 60 12.29 -2.49 -7.92
CA PHE A 60 12.97 -2.69 -9.20
C PHE A 60 12.23 -1.99 -10.32
N LEU A 61 12.93 -1.75 -11.42
CA LEU A 61 12.28 -1.42 -12.67
C LEU A 61 12.12 -2.69 -13.50
N GLU A 62 10.88 -3.02 -13.85
CA GLU A 62 10.53 -4.09 -14.76
C GLU A 62 10.06 -3.47 -16.08
N ILE A 63 10.37 -4.13 -17.20
CA ILE A 63 9.86 -3.75 -18.53
C ILE A 63 8.73 -4.71 -18.87
N GLU A 64 7.52 -4.18 -18.99
CA GLU A 64 6.36 -4.95 -19.42
C GLU A 64 5.69 -4.29 -20.62
N ASN A 65 5.47 -5.07 -21.69
CA ASN A 65 4.86 -4.58 -22.93
C ASN A 65 5.52 -3.29 -23.46
N GLY A 66 6.84 -3.17 -23.30
CA GLY A 66 7.62 -2.00 -23.72
C GLY A 66 7.52 -0.77 -22.83
N LYS A 67 6.89 -0.88 -21.64
CA LYS A 67 6.79 0.20 -20.65
C LYS A 67 7.61 -0.12 -19.40
N ASN A 68 8.23 0.91 -18.84
CA ASN A 68 8.94 0.88 -17.57
C ASN A 68 7.93 0.91 -16.42
N ILE A 69 7.93 -0.11 -15.56
CA ILE A 69 7.03 -0.26 -14.40
C ILE A 69 7.86 -0.45 -13.14
N PHE A 70 7.52 0.28 -12.08
CA PHE A 70 8.12 0.09 -10.75
C PHE A 70 7.51 -1.14 -10.06
N ASP A 71 8.31 -2.17 -9.85
CA ASP A 71 7.95 -3.31 -9.02
C ASP A 71 8.28 -3.03 -7.56
N ILE A 72 7.25 -2.93 -6.70
CA ILE A 72 7.40 -2.57 -5.29
C ILE A 72 7.07 -3.80 -4.44
N GLY A 73 8.08 -4.38 -3.81
CA GLY A 73 7.92 -5.53 -2.91
C GLY A 73 7.67 -5.10 -1.48
N LEU A 74 6.55 -5.54 -0.91
CA LEU A 74 6.10 -5.17 0.44
C LEU A 74 6.14 -6.36 1.42
N LEU A 75 6.54 -6.09 2.66
CA LEU A 75 6.24 -6.92 3.83
C LEU A 75 5.18 -6.23 4.68
N ILE A 76 4.15 -6.96 5.08
CA ILE A 76 3.10 -6.44 5.95
C ILE A 76 3.24 -7.07 7.33
N GLN A 77 3.23 -6.26 8.38
CA GLN A 77 3.23 -6.71 9.76
C GLN A 77 1.87 -6.40 10.38
N VAL A 78 1.25 -7.40 10.99
CA VAL A 78 -0.04 -7.28 11.66
C VAL A 78 0.09 -7.67 13.13
N GLU A 79 -0.65 -6.97 13.98
CA GLU A 79 -0.90 -7.36 15.37
C GLU A 79 -2.05 -8.35 15.37
N ASP A 80 -1.91 -9.43 16.14
CA ASP A 80 -2.86 -10.56 16.23
C ASP A 80 -2.64 -11.64 15.15
N THR A 81 -2.94 -12.90 15.48
CA THR A 81 -2.90 -14.06 14.58
C THR A 81 -4.18 -14.25 13.76
N ASP A 82 -5.22 -13.47 14.07
CA ASP A 82 -6.48 -13.49 13.34
C ASP A 82 -6.34 -13.02 11.89
N PHE A 83 -7.28 -13.43 11.05
CA PHE A 83 -7.32 -13.09 9.63
C PHE A 83 -7.22 -11.57 9.39
N PHE A 84 -6.28 -11.19 8.53
CA PHE A 84 -6.10 -9.85 7.99
C PHE A 84 -6.39 -9.90 6.49
N ASP A 85 -7.38 -9.14 6.02
CA ASP A 85 -7.73 -9.10 4.60
C ASP A 85 -6.69 -8.27 3.84
N THR A 86 -5.63 -8.97 3.48
CA THR A 86 -4.51 -8.36 2.76
C THR A 86 -4.91 -7.98 1.35
N GLY A 87 -5.90 -8.65 0.76
CA GLY A 87 -6.37 -8.37 -0.59
C GLY A 87 -7.05 -7.00 -0.67
N GLU A 88 -8.01 -6.77 0.23
CA GLU A 88 -8.71 -5.48 0.32
C GLU A 88 -7.74 -4.34 0.70
N PHE A 89 -6.85 -4.59 1.66
CA PHE A 89 -5.82 -3.61 2.03
C PHE A 89 -4.92 -3.21 0.86
N LEU A 90 -4.39 -4.18 0.11
CA LEU A 90 -3.54 -3.92 -1.05
C LEU A 90 -4.28 -3.22 -2.18
N PHE A 91 -5.58 -3.49 -2.35
CA PHE A 91 -6.42 -2.77 -3.30
C PHE A 91 -6.53 -1.29 -2.95
N GLN A 92 -6.84 -0.97 -1.69
CA GLN A 92 -6.89 0.43 -1.21
C GLN A 92 -5.54 1.12 -1.30
N LEU A 93 -4.46 0.40 -0.97
CA LEU A 93 -3.09 0.89 -1.11
C LEU A 93 -2.75 1.19 -2.57
N ASN A 94 -3.18 0.35 -3.51
CA ASN A 94 -2.99 0.59 -4.93
C ASN A 94 -3.71 1.87 -5.41
N ILE A 95 -4.96 2.08 -4.97
CA ILE A 95 -5.72 3.29 -5.31
C ILE A 95 -4.98 4.53 -4.84
N ASN A 96 -4.65 4.62 -3.54
CA ASN A 96 -3.98 5.78 -2.97
C ASN A 96 -2.59 6.00 -3.59
N LEU A 97 -1.80 4.93 -3.76
CA LEU A 97 -0.47 5.04 -4.36
C LEU A 97 -0.54 5.54 -5.82
N SER A 98 -1.60 5.18 -6.55
CA SER A 98 -1.82 5.62 -7.93
C SER A 98 -2.00 7.13 -8.09
N GLU A 99 -2.43 7.83 -7.04
CA GLU A 99 -2.54 9.29 -7.04
C GLU A 99 -1.16 9.98 -7.04
N TYR A 100 -0.17 9.31 -6.45
CA TYR A 100 1.20 9.81 -6.33
C TYR A 100 2.07 9.49 -7.53
N ILE A 101 2.06 8.24 -8.00
CA ILE A 101 3.00 7.76 -9.03
C ILE A 101 2.31 7.35 -10.33
N GLY A 102 0.98 7.34 -10.39
CA GLY A 102 0.18 6.97 -11.57
C GLY A 102 -0.05 5.47 -11.67
N LYS A 103 -1.31 5.06 -11.89
CA LYS A 103 -1.76 3.65 -11.87
C LYS A 103 -0.99 2.71 -12.82
N GLU A 104 -0.55 3.20 -13.97
CA GLU A 104 0.16 2.37 -14.97
C GLU A 104 1.67 2.24 -14.69
N ASN A 105 2.19 2.96 -13.70
CA ASN A 105 3.64 3.09 -13.52
C ASN A 105 4.19 2.16 -12.45
N PHE A 106 3.37 1.39 -11.74
CA PHE A 106 3.83 0.51 -10.67
C PHE A 106 2.99 -0.76 -10.52
N LYS A 107 3.58 -1.72 -9.82
CA LYS A 107 2.94 -2.91 -9.29
C LYS A 107 3.36 -3.11 -7.85
N ILE A 108 2.42 -3.59 -7.04
CA ILE A 108 2.70 -4.02 -5.67
C ILE A 108 2.79 -5.54 -5.67
N LYS A 109 3.90 -6.08 -5.19
CA LYS A 109 4.06 -7.52 -4.93
C LYS A 109 4.13 -7.72 -3.42
N LEU A 110 3.15 -8.42 -2.86
CA LEU A 110 3.20 -8.87 -1.48
C LEU A 110 4.26 -9.97 -1.37
N LEU A 111 5.28 -9.73 -0.53
CA LEU A 111 6.33 -10.71 -0.28
C LEU A 111 5.95 -11.65 0.86
N ASN A 112 5.38 -11.11 1.94
CA ASN A 112 4.88 -11.88 3.08
C ASN A 112 3.97 -11.04 3.98
N VAL A 113 3.17 -11.72 4.79
CA VAL A 113 2.44 -11.16 5.93
C VAL A 113 2.99 -11.81 7.20
N ILE A 114 3.46 -10.98 8.12
CA ILE A 114 4.09 -11.41 9.37
C ILE A 114 3.13 -11.10 10.52
N TYR A 115 2.65 -12.15 11.17
CA TYR A 115 1.78 -12.08 12.34
C TYR A 115 2.63 -12.00 13.62
N LYS A 116 2.31 -11.07 14.52
CA LYS A 116 3.04 -10.83 15.77
C LYS A 116 2.11 -10.67 16.97
#